data_AF-A0A925NL83-F1
#
_entry.id   AF-A0A925NL83-F1
#
_cell.length_a   1.000
_cell.length_b   1.000
_cell.length_c   1.000
_cell.angle_alpha   90.00
_cell.angle_beta   90.00
_cell.angle_gamma   90.00
#
_symmetry.space_group_name_H-M   'P 1'
#
loop_
_entity.id
_entity.type
_entity.pdbx_description
1 polymer ?
#
loop_
_entity_poly.entity_id
_entity_poly.type
_entity_poly.pdbx_seq_one_letter_code
_entity_poly.pdbx_strand_id
1 'polypeptide(L)'
;MAKKVKLRVTSRVFILYNLDMTAEKLPNHTEVDSTSSTSLASGMYPELELPAPFPSLDDPKLFVNRELSLLSFQGRVLEEAKDQSNPLLERVRFLSIVGSNLDEFFMVRVAGLKRQVEAGNTAVGIDGLSPGDQLKTIRFEVAALLQRAHRYYKNEISPQLLETGVSILQYSELNEGQKAKIREYFHQNIFPILTPLGYDPGHPFPHISNLSLNLAVLIKDNLGEERFARVKVPDSLPQLIRVDDPASPLSRRNFQVTRTQTFIWLDDLISAHLDFLFPGMEIVESHPFHVTRDAEMEIQEWEAGDLLETTEESIRQRRFGDVVRLEVNPGIPNRVLEILVENLEIEPADIYWVEGRLPLSMLKHICVLDRPDLKYPSFLPAIPAALNPDSQEEDLFSVLKRRDVLVHHPYDSFQPVVNFLTQSVRDPNVQAMKITLYRVGNNSPIVDALLRAPEKGKQVAVLVELKARFDEKSNIEWAKAMERQGVHVVYGLLGLKVHAKISLIVRKEGDR
;
A
#
# COMPACT_ATOMS: atom_id res chain seq x y z
N MET A 1 0.56 21.66 53.88
CA MET A 1 1.66 20.69 53.67
C MET A 1 1.37 19.89 52.40
N ALA A 2 1.92 20.30 51.26
CA ALA A 2 1.79 19.55 50.00
C ALA A 2 3.04 18.69 49.81
N LYS A 3 2.91 17.37 49.95
CA LYS A 3 4.00 16.43 49.64
C LYS A 3 4.12 16.30 48.12
N LYS A 4 5.21 16.84 47.55
CA LYS A 4 5.64 16.53 46.17
C LYS A 4 5.92 15.03 46.06
N VAL A 5 5.08 14.30 45.35
CA VAL A 5 5.35 12.92 44.94
C VAL A 5 6.34 12.96 43.78
N LYS A 6 7.59 12.56 44.04
CA LYS A 6 8.59 12.30 42.98
C LYS A 6 8.23 10.95 42.32
N LEU A 7 7.60 11.00 41.15
CA LEU A 7 7.54 9.87 40.22
C LEU A 7 8.96 9.61 39.70
N ARG A 8 9.52 8.46 40.05
CA ARG A 8 10.84 8.01 39.57
C ARG A 8 10.60 7.21 38.30
N VAL A 9 10.68 7.86 37.14
CA VAL A 9 10.69 7.19 35.83
C VAL A 9 11.94 6.32 35.77
N THR A 10 11.77 5.00 35.77
CA THR A 10 12.86 4.02 35.65
C THR A 10 12.79 3.40 34.28
N SER A 11 13.15 4.20 33.28
CA SER A 11 13.48 3.76 31.92
C SER A 11 14.18 4.91 31.23
N ARG A 12 15.51 4.84 31.17
CA ARG A 12 16.32 5.73 30.31
C ARG A 12 16.22 5.18 28.90
N VAL A 13 15.23 5.64 28.15
CA VAL A 13 15.25 5.49 26.69
C VAL A 13 16.27 6.50 26.18
N PHE A 14 17.40 6.03 25.68
CA PHE A 14 18.27 6.86 24.86
C PHE A 14 17.62 6.97 23.48
N ILE A 15 16.96 8.11 23.24
CA ILE A 15 16.64 8.57 21.90
C ILE A 15 17.68 9.64 21.58
N LEU A 16 18.64 9.33 20.71
CA LEU A 16 19.47 10.35 20.08
C LEU A 16 18.62 11.05 19.02
N TYR A 17 18.14 12.25 19.34
CA TYR A 17 17.86 13.27 18.33
C TYR A 17 18.62 14.54 18.70
N ASN A 18 19.48 14.98 17.79
CA ASN A 18 19.85 16.38 17.69
C ASN A 18 18.61 17.12 17.20
N LEU A 19 17.99 17.88 18.09
CA LEU A 19 16.98 18.89 17.78
C LEU A 19 17.50 20.20 18.38
N ASP A 20 18.25 20.96 17.60
CA ASP A 20 18.35 22.39 17.81
C ASP A 20 17.21 23.05 17.04
N MET A 21 16.17 23.45 17.77
CA MET A 21 15.26 24.50 17.34
C MET A 21 14.81 25.32 18.55
N THR A 22 15.49 26.44 18.76
CA THR A 22 14.86 27.66 19.25
C THR A 22 15.28 28.79 18.33
N ALA A 23 14.35 29.25 17.50
CA ALA A 23 14.48 30.44 16.71
C ALA A 23 14.27 31.67 17.60
N GLU A 24 15.26 32.55 17.70
CA GLU A 24 15.03 33.95 18.05
C GLU A 24 15.70 34.83 16.98
N LYS A 25 14.91 35.81 16.52
CA LYS A 25 15.26 36.82 15.52
C LYS A 25 16.57 37.52 15.90
N LEU A 26 17.56 37.47 15.02
CA LEU A 26 18.72 38.36 15.10
C LEU A 26 18.37 39.72 14.45
N PRO A 27 18.52 40.84 15.17
CA PRO A 27 18.38 42.18 14.62
C PRO A 27 19.61 42.58 13.78
N ASN A 28 19.37 43.51 12.85
CA ASN A 28 20.32 44.12 11.94
C ASN A 28 21.59 44.66 12.62
N HIS A 29 22.70 44.54 11.88
CA HIS A 29 23.91 45.37 11.88
C HIS A 29 24.17 46.23 13.12
N THR A 30 25.23 45.89 13.85
CA THR A 30 26.05 46.87 14.56
C THR A 30 27.50 46.39 14.56
N GLU A 31 28.38 47.27 14.08
CA GLU A 31 29.84 47.15 14.19
C GLU A 31 30.24 46.91 15.64
N VAL A 32 31.16 45.98 15.88
CA VAL A 32 31.87 45.92 17.17
C VAL A 32 33.36 45.73 16.91
N ASP A 33 34.07 46.66 17.53
CA ASP A 33 35.50 46.94 17.50
C ASP A 33 36.44 45.75 17.59
N SER A 34 37.50 45.88 16.79
CA SER A 34 38.81 45.31 17.04
C SER A 34 39.35 45.76 18.40
N THR A 35 39.55 44.84 19.35
CA THR A 35 40.72 44.76 20.26
C THR A 35 40.48 43.74 21.39
N SER A 36 41.10 42.56 21.28
CA SER A 36 41.66 41.79 22.41
C SER A 36 42.23 40.47 21.91
N SER A 37 43.42 40.56 21.34
CA SER A 37 44.28 39.41 21.03
C SER A 37 44.78 38.78 22.33
N THR A 38 44.16 37.66 22.72
CA THR A 38 44.77 36.75 23.69
C THR A 38 45.38 35.59 22.90
N SER A 39 46.70 35.65 22.70
CA SER A 39 47.47 34.65 21.97
C SER A 39 47.46 33.32 22.72
N LEU A 40 46.77 32.32 22.19
CA LEU A 40 46.98 30.92 22.57
C LEU A 40 47.90 30.28 21.52
N ALA A 41 48.97 29.70 22.05
CA ALA A 41 50.12 29.10 21.41
C ALA A 41 49.85 28.40 20.07
N SER A 42 50.67 28.76 19.07
CA SER A 42 50.85 28.04 17.81
C SER A 42 51.48 26.67 18.08
N GLY A 43 50.65 25.68 18.36
CA GLY A 43 51.02 24.27 18.34
C GLY A 43 50.90 23.71 16.92
N MET A 44 52.01 23.16 16.44
CA MET A 44 52.23 22.55 15.12
C MET A 44 51.23 21.42 14.79
N TYR A 45 50.03 21.76 14.30
CA TYR A 45 49.29 20.84 13.45
C TYR A 45 49.64 21.21 12.01
N PRO A 46 50.06 20.26 11.14
CA PRO A 46 50.10 20.54 9.71
C PRO A 46 48.69 20.97 9.32
N GLU A 47 48.57 22.20 8.83
CA GLU A 47 47.35 22.70 8.23
C GLU A 47 47.02 21.73 7.10
N LEU A 48 46.03 20.86 7.34
CA LEU A 48 45.52 19.95 6.32
C LEU A 48 44.98 20.87 5.23
N GLU A 49 45.75 21.07 4.16
CA GLU A 49 45.27 21.71 2.94
C GLU A 49 44.06 20.90 2.47
N LEU A 50 42.86 21.41 2.76
CA LEU A 50 41.62 20.83 2.27
C LEU A 50 41.66 20.96 0.75
N PRO A 51 41.62 19.84 -0.01
CA PRO A 51 41.89 19.88 -1.44
C PRO A 51 40.73 20.53 -2.18
N ALA A 52 41.01 21.64 -2.89
CA ALA A 52 40.11 22.38 -3.81
C ALA A 52 38.78 22.85 -3.18
N PRO A 53 38.07 23.87 -3.72
CA PRO A 53 36.87 24.36 -3.07
C PRO A 53 35.84 23.23 -3.03
N PHE A 54 35.33 22.91 -1.84
CA PHE A 54 34.19 22.02 -1.69
C PHE A 54 33.08 22.50 -2.65
N PRO A 55 32.44 21.60 -3.40
CA PRO A 55 31.34 21.99 -4.29
C PRO A 55 30.29 22.74 -3.49
N SER A 56 29.73 23.80 -4.08
CA SER A 56 28.64 24.56 -3.45
C SER A 56 27.53 23.59 -3.07
N LEU A 57 26.99 23.70 -1.85
CA LEU A 57 25.85 22.89 -1.42
C LEU A 57 24.58 23.19 -2.24
N ASP A 58 24.60 24.23 -3.07
CA ASP A 58 23.55 24.56 -4.03
C ASP A 58 23.75 23.88 -5.40
N ASP A 59 24.82 23.11 -5.62
CA ASP A 59 25.04 22.38 -6.87
C ASP A 59 24.02 21.22 -6.99
N PRO A 60 23.09 21.26 -7.97
CA PRO A 60 22.07 20.23 -8.10
C PRO A 60 22.62 18.82 -8.30
N LYS A 61 23.86 18.69 -8.81
CA LYS A 61 24.53 17.40 -9.02
C LYS A 61 24.85 16.67 -7.72
N LEU A 62 24.80 17.36 -6.58
CA LEU A 62 25.00 16.76 -5.26
C LEU A 62 23.75 16.00 -4.77
N PHE A 63 22.60 16.20 -5.40
CA PHE A 63 21.33 15.63 -4.97
C PHE A 63 20.79 14.64 -6.00
N VAL A 64 20.12 13.60 -5.49
CA VAL A 64 19.34 12.68 -6.31
C VAL A 64 17.89 13.05 -6.15
N ASN A 65 17.18 13.23 -7.27
CA ASN A 65 15.74 13.44 -7.24
C ASN A 65 15.05 12.28 -6.51
N ARG A 66 14.15 12.60 -5.58
CA ARG A 66 13.51 11.64 -4.68
C ARG A 66 12.65 10.62 -5.45
N GLU A 67 11.94 11.08 -6.46
CA GLU A 67 11.01 10.31 -7.27
C GLU A 67 11.80 9.32 -8.15
N LEU A 68 12.88 9.77 -8.78
CA LEU A 68 13.80 8.92 -9.53
C LEU A 68 14.55 7.92 -8.63
N SER A 69 14.91 8.31 -7.41
CA SER A 69 15.47 7.39 -6.41
C SER A 69 14.47 6.29 -6.05
N LEU A 70 13.18 6.63 -5.91
CA LEU A 70 12.12 5.66 -5.63
C LEU A 70 11.88 4.70 -6.83
N LEU A 71 11.98 5.19 -8.06
CA LEU A 71 11.94 4.34 -9.26
C LEU A 71 13.15 3.41 -9.35
N SER A 72 14.34 3.90 -8.99
CA SER A 72 15.56 3.08 -8.90
C SER A 72 15.40 1.97 -7.86
N PHE A 73 14.76 2.26 -6.72
CA PHE A 73 14.37 1.24 -5.74
C PHE A 73 13.42 0.19 -6.35
N GLN A 74 12.44 0.57 -7.18
CA GLN A 74 11.60 -0.41 -7.89
C GLN A 74 12.42 -1.27 -8.87
N GLY A 75 13.47 -0.69 -9.48
CA GLY A 75 14.49 -1.44 -10.22
C GLY A 75 15.13 -2.53 -9.37
N ARG A 76 15.49 -2.23 -8.12
CA ARG A 76 16.03 -3.22 -7.17
C ARG A 76 15.01 -4.29 -6.78
N VAL A 77 13.73 -3.95 -6.61
CA VAL A 77 12.67 -4.94 -6.38
C VAL A 77 12.52 -5.87 -7.60
N LEU A 78 12.66 -5.36 -8.82
CA LEU A 78 12.67 -6.18 -10.04
C LEU A 78 13.92 -7.09 -10.11
N GLU A 79 15.06 -6.70 -9.54
CA GLU A 79 16.24 -7.57 -9.44
C GLU A 79 15.96 -8.80 -8.57
N GLU A 80 15.21 -8.66 -7.46
CA GLU A 80 14.80 -9.80 -6.63
C GLU A 80 13.87 -10.77 -7.37
N ALA A 81 13.08 -10.29 -8.34
CA ALA A 81 12.33 -11.17 -9.25
C ALA A 81 13.24 -11.95 -10.21
N LYS A 82 14.42 -11.40 -10.52
CA LYS A 82 15.38 -11.98 -11.47
C LYS A 82 16.37 -12.93 -10.82
N ASP A 83 16.58 -12.78 -9.51
CA ASP A 83 17.48 -13.62 -8.72
C ASP A 83 16.97 -15.06 -8.69
N GLN A 84 17.74 -15.98 -9.28
CA GLN A 84 17.42 -17.40 -9.36
C GLN A 84 17.60 -18.14 -8.02
N SER A 85 18.21 -17.51 -7.01
CA SER A 85 18.25 -18.03 -5.65
C SER A 85 16.91 -17.92 -4.93
N ASN A 86 16.03 -17.03 -5.39
CA ASN A 86 14.66 -16.91 -4.91
C ASN A 86 13.77 -17.98 -5.55
N PRO A 87 12.93 -18.70 -4.78
CA PRO A 87 11.96 -19.65 -5.33
C PRO A 87 11.00 -19.01 -6.34
N LEU A 88 10.48 -19.82 -7.27
CA LEU A 88 9.73 -19.30 -8.43
C LEU A 88 8.52 -18.42 -8.04
N LEU A 89 7.70 -18.82 -7.06
CA LEU A 89 6.56 -18.00 -6.64
C LEU A 89 6.97 -16.76 -5.84
N GLU A 90 8.18 -16.73 -5.28
CA GLU A 90 8.75 -15.53 -4.64
C GLU A 90 9.18 -14.52 -5.71
N ARG A 91 9.76 -15.00 -6.82
CA ARG A 91 10.08 -14.17 -7.97
C ARG A 91 8.82 -13.57 -8.63
N VAL A 92 7.74 -14.36 -8.74
CA VAL A 92 6.42 -13.85 -9.16
C VAL A 92 5.89 -12.80 -8.17
N ARG A 93 6.09 -13.01 -6.86
CA ARG A 93 5.70 -12.06 -5.83
C ARG A 93 6.43 -10.74 -5.98
N PHE A 94 7.73 -10.73 -6.25
CA PHE A 94 8.47 -9.50 -6.50
C PHE A 94 7.98 -8.73 -7.74
N LEU A 95 7.63 -9.41 -8.84
CA LEU A 95 6.99 -8.74 -9.98
C LEU A 95 5.66 -8.09 -9.57
N SER A 96 4.84 -8.79 -8.80
CA SER A 96 3.59 -8.23 -8.29
C SER A 96 3.83 -7.02 -7.38
N ILE A 97 4.88 -7.04 -6.55
CA ILE A 97 5.24 -5.93 -5.67
C ILE A 97 5.66 -4.71 -6.49
N VAL A 98 6.43 -4.89 -7.58
CA VAL A 98 6.74 -3.79 -8.50
C VAL A 98 5.46 -3.13 -9.02
N GLY A 99 4.48 -3.94 -9.46
CA GLY A 99 3.18 -3.44 -9.90
C GLY A 99 2.47 -2.64 -8.81
N SER A 100 2.29 -3.22 -7.62
CA SER A 100 1.59 -2.56 -6.51
C SER A 100 2.29 -1.29 -6.01
N ASN A 101 3.63 -1.28 -6.00
CA ASN A 101 4.38 -0.10 -5.61
C ASN A 101 4.28 1.01 -6.66
N LEU A 102 4.24 0.65 -7.95
CA LEU A 102 3.99 1.62 -9.02
C LEU A 102 2.56 2.18 -8.91
N ASP A 103 1.57 1.36 -8.61
CA ASP A 103 0.20 1.81 -8.36
C ASP A 103 0.19 2.92 -7.28
N GLU A 104 0.81 2.68 -6.11
CA GLU A 104 0.93 3.70 -5.04
C GLU A 104 1.74 4.93 -5.49
N PHE A 105 2.82 4.72 -6.23
CA PHE A 105 3.65 5.82 -6.76
C PHE A 105 2.84 6.75 -7.66
N PHE A 106 1.99 6.21 -8.54
CA PHE A 106 1.11 7.01 -9.37
C PHE A 106 0.04 7.74 -8.55
N MET A 107 -0.65 7.00 -7.68
CA MET A 107 -1.73 7.53 -6.85
C MET A 107 -1.30 8.71 -5.95
N VAL A 108 -0.04 8.76 -5.54
CA VAL A 108 0.45 9.77 -4.58
C VAL A 108 1.46 10.72 -5.21
N ARG A 109 2.53 10.19 -5.81
CA ARG A 109 3.67 11.01 -6.26
C ARG A 109 3.40 11.68 -7.58
N VAL A 110 2.99 10.90 -8.58
CA VAL A 110 2.68 11.44 -9.91
C VAL A 110 1.48 12.38 -9.82
N ALA A 111 0.43 11.99 -9.08
CA ALA A 111 -0.72 12.86 -8.82
C ALA A 111 -0.32 14.20 -8.18
N GLY A 112 0.55 14.19 -7.17
CA GLY A 112 1.08 15.40 -6.54
C GLY A 112 1.88 16.29 -7.49
N LEU A 113 2.68 15.71 -8.38
CA LEU A 113 3.42 16.45 -9.41
C LEU A 113 2.48 17.05 -10.47
N LYS A 114 1.44 16.32 -10.89
CA LYS A 114 0.43 16.82 -11.84
C LYS A 114 -0.29 18.04 -11.27
N ARG A 115 -0.77 17.97 -10.02
CA ARG A 115 -1.40 19.12 -9.34
C ARG A 115 -0.46 20.34 -9.25
N GLN A 116 0.84 20.13 -9.06
CA GLN A 116 1.80 21.23 -9.09
C GLN A 116 1.90 21.87 -10.48
N VAL A 117 1.95 21.07 -11.54
CA VAL A 117 1.98 21.56 -12.93
C VAL A 117 0.69 22.31 -13.29
N GLU A 118 -0.47 21.76 -12.91
CA GLU A 118 -1.79 22.39 -13.11
C GLU A 118 -1.91 23.74 -12.38
N ALA A 119 -1.31 23.84 -11.18
CA ALA A 119 -1.20 25.10 -10.44
C ALA A 119 -0.18 26.09 -11.04
N GLY A 120 0.48 25.75 -12.15
CA GLY A 120 1.48 26.57 -12.82
C GLY A 120 2.83 26.61 -12.09
N ASN A 121 3.10 25.66 -11.20
CA ASN A 121 4.37 25.62 -10.47
C ASN A 121 5.52 25.19 -11.39
N THR A 122 6.46 26.11 -11.61
CA THR A 122 7.69 25.89 -12.38
C THR A 122 8.94 25.92 -11.49
N ALA A 123 8.77 25.99 -10.17
CA ALA A 123 9.89 26.02 -9.23
C ALA A 123 10.74 24.75 -9.37
N VAL A 124 12.04 24.97 -9.53
CA VAL A 124 13.02 23.90 -9.68
C VAL A 124 13.45 23.43 -8.29
N GLY A 125 13.45 22.12 -8.08
CA GLY A 125 13.92 21.53 -6.83
C GLY A 125 15.43 21.70 -6.63
N ILE A 126 15.93 21.32 -5.45
CA ILE A 126 17.38 21.28 -5.16
C ILE A 126 18.16 20.34 -6.09
N ASP A 127 17.46 19.42 -6.75
CA ASP A 127 17.99 18.47 -7.73
C ASP A 127 18.00 19.02 -9.17
N GLY A 128 17.56 20.26 -9.38
CA GLY A 128 17.60 20.92 -10.69
C GLY A 128 16.44 20.54 -11.62
N LEU A 129 15.41 19.84 -11.14
CA LEU A 129 14.25 19.46 -11.96
C LEU A 129 12.97 20.21 -11.58
N SER A 130 12.27 20.74 -12.58
CA SER A 130 10.90 21.24 -12.42
C SER A 130 9.89 20.08 -12.32
N PRO A 131 8.67 20.26 -11.78
CA PRO A 131 7.65 19.21 -11.75
C PRO A 131 7.34 18.62 -13.13
N GLY A 132 7.31 19.46 -14.16
CA GLY A 132 7.11 19.02 -15.55
C GLY A 132 8.27 18.16 -16.08
N ASP A 133 9.51 18.50 -15.74
CA ASP A 133 10.68 17.69 -16.13
C ASP A 133 10.75 16.37 -15.36
N GLN A 134 10.35 16.38 -14.09
CA GLN A 134 10.19 15.15 -13.30
C GLN A 134 9.15 14.23 -13.94
N LEU A 135 7.95 14.72 -14.30
CA LEU A 135 6.91 13.91 -14.95
C LEU A 135 7.39 13.29 -16.28
N LYS A 136 8.11 14.06 -17.11
CA LYS A 136 8.70 13.54 -18.37
C LYS A 136 9.70 12.42 -18.08
N THR A 137 10.60 12.63 -17.12
CA THR A 137 11.64 11.65 -16.77
C THR A 137 11.03 10.39 -16.15
N ILE A 138 10.06 10.55 -15.24
CA ILE A 138 9.30 9.47 -14.62
C ILE A 138 8.65 8.59 -15.69
N ARG A 139 8.00 9.20 -16.69
CA ARG A 139 7.33 8.44 -17.75
C ARG A 139 8.30 7.53 -18.50
N PHE A 140 9.48 8.06 -18.86
CA PHE A 140 10.52 7.29 -19.54
C PHE A 140 10.99 6.10 -18.68
N GLU A 141 11.32 6.36 -17.42
CA GLU A 141 11.82 5.33 -16.49
C GLU A 141 10.76 4.26 -16.17
N VAL A 142 9.51 4.66 -15.95
CA VAL A 142 8.39 3.74 -15.68
C VAL A 142 8.11 2.88 -16.91
N ALA A 143 8.05 3.45 -18.11
CA ALA A 143 7.82 2.68 -19.33
C ALA A 143 8.92 1.62 -19.53
N ALA A 144 10.19 1.99 -19.32
CA ALA A 144 11.32 1.06 -19.40
C ALA A 144 11.27 -0.01 -18.30
N LEU A 145 10.86 0.34 -17.08
CA LEU A 145 10.70 -0.61 -15.97
C LEU A 145 9.57 -1.62 -16.24
N LEU A 146 8.38 -1.15 -16.64
CA LEU A 146 7.24 -2.00 -16.97
C LEU A 146 7.59 -2.93 -18.14
N GLN A 147 8.18 -2.42 -19.22
CA GLN A 147 8.59 -3.26 -20.34
C GLN A 147 9.54 -4.39 -19.90
N ARG A 148 10.53 -4.08 -19.06
CA ARG A 148 11.45 -5.10 -18.52
C ARG A 148 10.72 -6.11 -17.64
N ALA A 149 9.80 -5.68 -16.78
CA ALA A 149 9.04 -6.55 -15.89
C ALA A 149 8.11 -7.50 -16.67
N HIS A 150 7.34 -6.98 -17.63
CA HIS A 150 6.44 -7.78 -18.46
C HIS A 150 7.19 -8.74 -19.38
N ARG A 151 8.29 -8.31 -19.99
CA ARG A 151 9.15 -9.19 -20.79
C ARG A 151 9.72 -10.33 -19.95
N TYR A 152 10.17 -10.03 -18.74
CA TYR A 152 10.69 -11.05 -17.83
C TYR A 152 9.60 -12.03 -17.39
N TYR A 153 8.40 -11.54 -17.06
CA TYR A 153 7.26 -12.41 -16.80
C TYR A 153 6.97 -13.36 -17.96
N LYS A 154 6.84 -12.80 -19.17
CA LYS A 154 6.47 -13.54 -20.38
C LYS A 154 7.52 -14.58 -20.79
N ASN A 155 8.79 -14.20 -20.79
CA ASN A 155 9.85 -15.00 -21.40
C ASN A 155 10.53 -15.96 -20.41
N GLU A 156 10.49 -15.66 -19.11
CA GLU A 156 11.21 -16.45 -18.09
C GLU A 156 10.26 -17.09 -17.09
N ILE A 157 9.39 -16.30 -16.44
CA ILE A 157 8.53 -16.78 -15.36
C ILE A 157 7.42 -17.69 -15.88
N SER A 158 6.71 -17.27 -16.94
CA SER A 158 5.57 -18.02 -17.49
C SER A 158 5.98 -19.42 -17.99
N PRO A 159 7.09 -19.60 -18.74
CA PRO A 159 7.58 -20.93 -19.10
C PRO A 159 7.98 -21.78 -17.88
N GLN A 160 8.66 -21.20 -16.89
CA GLN A 160 9.07 -21.92 -15.67
C GLN A 160 7.86 -22.37 -14.82
N LEU A 161 6.80 -21.56 -14.77
CA LEU A 161 5.54 -21.97 -14.13
C LEU A 161 4.95 -23.20 -14.83
N LEU A 162 4.93 -23.19 -16.17
CA LEU A 162 4.44 -24.34 -16.94
C LEU A 162 5.27 -25.60 -16.69
N GLU A 163 6.61 -25.50 -16.72
CA GLU A 163 7.54 -26.62 -16.46
C GLU A 163 7.38 -27.20 -15.06
N THR A 164 7.08 -26.36 -14.07
CA THR A 164 6.81 -26.80 -12.69
C THR A 164 5.38 -27.25 -12.46
N GLY A 165 4.57 -27.36 -13.52
CA GLY A 165 3.20 -27.89 -13.49
C GLY A 165 2.11 -26.88 -13.11
N VAL A 166 2.41 -25.57 -13.13
CA VAL A 166 1.43 -24.48 -13.01
C VAL A 166 1.13 -23.94 -14.40
N SER A 167 0.04 -24.43 -15.00
CA SER A 167 -0.38 -24.02 -16.34
C SER A 167 -1.44 -22.92 -16.23
N ILE A 168 -1.15 -21.74 -16.77
CA ILE A 168 -2.12 -20.64 -16.84
C ILE A 168 -2.46 -20.46 -18.31
N LEU A 169 -3.68 -20.83 -18.68
CA LEU A 169 -4.14 -20.89 -20.07
C LEU A 169 -5.15 -19.80 -20.37
N GLN A 170 -5.19 -19.39 -21.64
CA GLN A 170 -6.30 -18.66 -22.22
C GLN A 170 -7.51 -19.59 -22.41
N TYR A 171 -8.71 -19.01 -22.48
CA TYR A 171 -9.94 -19.79 -22.67
C TYR A 171 -9.92 -20.64 -23.96
N SER A 172 -9.32 -20.11 -25.03
CA SER A 172 -9.17 -20.79 -26.33
C SER A 172 -8.31 -22.05 -26.27
N GLU A 173 -7.40 -22.13 -25.30
CA GLU A 173 -6.46 -23.25 -25.11
C GLU A 173 -7.07 -24.40 -24.28
N LEU A 174 -8.24 -24.19 -23.67
CA LEU A 174 -8.93 -25.21 -22.89
C LEU A 174 -9.55 -26.28 -23.81
N ASN A 175 -9.54 -27.53 -23.34
CA ASN A 175 -10.29 -28.60 -24.02
C ASN A 175 -11.80 -28.49 -23.75
N GLU A 176 -12.62 -29.20 -24.51
CA GLU A 176 -14.09 -29.09 -24.43
C GLU A 176 -14.67 -29.48 -23.05
N GLY A 177 -14.07 -30.46 -22.37
CA GLY A 177 -14.49 -30.83 -21.01
C GLY A 177 -14.18 -29.74 -19.99
N GLN A 178 -13.01 -29.11 -20.12
CA GLN A 178 -12.60 -27.96 -19.31
C GLN A 178 -13.49 -26.73 -19.57
N LYS A 179 -13.79 -26.43 -20.84
CA LYS A 179 -14.70 -25.35 -21.22
C LYS A 179 -16.10 -25.55 -20.65
N ALA A 180 -16.67 -26.75 -20.78
CA ALA A 180 -17.98 -27.06 -20.21
C ALA A 180 -18.03 -26.82 -18.70
N LYS A 181 -16.98 -27.26 -17.97
CA LYS A 181 -16.89 -27.10 -16.53
C LYS A 181 -16.76 -25.63 -16.09
N ILE A 182 -15.88 -24.87 -16.74
CA ILE A 182 -15.65 -23.47 -16.38
C ILE A 182 -16.83 -22.58 -16.80
N ARG A 183 -17.53 -22.92 -17.89
CA ARG A 183 -18.76 -22.25 -18.32
C ARG A 183 -19.89 -22.41 -17.30
N GLU A 184 -20.09 -23.62 -16.77
CA GLU A 184 -21.07 -23.84 -15.70
C GLU A 184 -20.73 -23.02 -14.44
N TYR A 185 -19.46 -23.01 -14.05
CA TYR A 185 -18.99 -22.20 -12.94
C TYR A 185 -19.24 -20.69 -13.18
N PHE A 186 -18.93 -20.21 -14.39
CA PHE A 186 -19.18 -18.82 -14.78
C PHE A 186 -20.66 -18.46 -14.62
N HIS A 187 -21.56 -19.27 -15.18
CA HIS A 187 -23.00 -19.03 -15.13
C HIS A 187 -23.54 -19.01 -13.69
N GLN A 188 -23.09 -19.92 -12.84
CA GLN A 188 -23.59 -20.03 -11.46
C GLN A 188 -22.99 -19.00 -10.49
N ASN A 189 -21.71 -18.64 -10.65
CA ASN A 189 -20.96 -17.93 -9.60
C ASN A 189 -20.43 -16.56 -10.03
N ILE A 190 -20.23 -16.33 -11.33
CA ILE A 190 -19.62 -15.10 -11.84
C ILE A 190 -20.70 -14.21 -12.47
N PHE A 191 -21.44 -14.74 -13.44
CA PHE A 191 -22.47 -14.01 -14.18
C PHE A 191 -23.44 -13.20 -13.30
N PRO A 192 -23.99 -13.74 -12.18
CA PRO A 192 -24.93 -12.98 -11.35
C PRO A 192 -24.35 -11.73 -10.66
N ILE A 193 -23.02 -11.59 -10.62
CA ILE A 193 -22.32 -10.46 -9.99
C ILE A 193 -21.93 -9.41 -11.05
N LEU A 194 -21.90 -9.77 -12.32
CA LEU A 194 -21.50 -8.87 -13.39
C LEU A 194 -22.64 -7.92 -13.73
N THR A 195 -22.29 -6.65 -13.96
CA THR A 195 -23.23 -5.65 -14.46
C THR A 195 -22.56 -4.90 -15.62
N PRO A 196 -22.98 -5.15 -16.87
CA PRO A 196 -22.50 -4.37 -18.00
C PRO A 196 -23.08 -2.95 -17.94
N LEU A 197 -22.25 -1.95 -18.22
CA LEU A 197 -22.64 -0.55 -18.26
C LEU A 197 -22.42 -0.01 -19.68
N GLY A 198 -23.51 0.26 -20.40
CA GLY A 198 -23.47 0.86 -21.73
C GLY A 198 -23.10 2.34 -21.68
N TYR A 199 -22.51 2.84 -22.76
CA TYR A 199 -22.24 4.25 -23.01
C TYR A 199 -22.84 4.65 -24.36
N ASP A 200 -23.73 5.64 -24.34
CA ASP A 200 -24.41 6.19 -25.51
C ASP A 200 -24.87 7.64 -25.21
N PRO A 201 -25.38 8.42 -26.18
CA PRO A 201 -25.80 9.81 -25.94
C PRO A 201 -26.87 9.99 -24.85
N GLY A 202 -27.64 8.94 -24.51
CA GLY A 202 -28.63 8.94 -23.44
C GLY A 202 -28.08 8.42 -22.10
N HIS A 203 -26.91 7.79 -22.07
CA HIS A 203 -26.30 7.21 -20.87
C HIS A 203 -24.85 7.70 -20.70
N PRO A 204 -24.56 8.53 -19.67
CA PRO A 204 -23.23 9.07 -19.48
C PRO A 204 -22.20 7.97 -19.22
N PHE A 205 -20.94 8.26 -19.51
CA PHE A 205 -19.85 7.30 -19.33
C PHE A 205 -19.79 6.83 -17.86
N PRO A 206 -19.72 5.51 -17.62
CA PRO A 206 -19.79 4.98 -16.28
C PRO A 206 -18.54 5.34 -15.48
N HIS A 207 -18.73 5.61 -14.20
CA HIS A 207 -17.60 5.82 -13.30
C HIS A 207 -16.70 4.56 -13.23
N ILE A 208 -15.39 4.77 -13.38
CA ILE A 208 -14.37 3.71 -13.28
C ILE A 208 -13.65 3.79 -11.94
N SER A 209 -13.82 2.75 -11.11
CA SER A 209 -13.19 2.67 -9.78
C SER A 209 -11.67 2.68 -9.87
N ASN A 210 -11.00 3.31 -8.89
CA ASN A 210 -9.55 3.26 -8.77
C ASN A 210 -9.03 1.81 -8.66
N LEU A 211 -7.89 1.53 -9.29
CA LEU A 211 -7.23 0.23 -9.36
C LEU A 211 -8.09 -0.91 -9.92
N SER A 212 -9.21 -0.62 -10.57
CA SER A 212 -10.04 -1.66 -11.15
C SER A 212 -9.52 -2.11 -12.51
N LEU A 213 -9.56 -3.42 -12.73
CA LEU A 213 -9.45 -4.00 -14.08
C LEU A 213 -10.83 -3.99 -14.74
N ASN A 214 -10.88 -3.56 -15.99
CA ASN A 214 -12.12 -3.37 -16.74
C ASN A 214 -11.96 -3.93 -18.14
N LEU A 215 -13.07 -4.36 -18.74
CA LEU A 215 -13.17 -4.70 -20.15
C LEU A 215 -13.93 -3.59 -20.87
N ALA A 216 -13.30 -3.00 -21.88
CA ALA A 216 -13.96 -2.19 -22.89
C ALA A 216 -14.49 -3.14 -23.97
N VAL A 217 -15.81 -3.20 -24.10
CA VAL A 217 -16.51 -4.12 -25.01
C VAL A 217 -17.17 -3.29 -26.10
N LEU A 218 -16.85 -3.61 -27.36
CA LEU A 218 -17.56 -3.08 -28.51
C LEU A 218 -18.61 -4.11 -28.92
N ILE A 219 -19.87 -3.70 -28.94
CA ILE A 219 -20.99 -4.56 -29.31
C ILE A 219 -21.75 -3.93 -30.47
N LYS A 220 -22.33 -4.77 -31.32
CA LYS A 220 -23.22 -4.34 -32.39
C LYS A 220 -24.66 -4.69 -32.02
N ASP A 221 -25.54 -3.68 -32.00
CA ASP A 221 -26.95 -3.91 -31.71
C ASP A 221 -27.70 -4.51 -32.92
N ASN A 222 -28.99 -4.83 -32.73
CA ASN A 222 -29.84 -5.41 -33.77
C ASN A 222 -30.01 -4.52 -35.01
N LEU A 223 -29.73 -3.21 -34.90
CA LEU A 223 -29.79 -2.26 -36.01
C LEU A 223 -28.46 -2.19 -36.76
N GLY A 224 -27.43 -2.86 -36.25
CA GLY A 224 -26.08 -2.85 -36.81
C GLY A 224 -25.22 -1.70 -36.28
N GLU A 225 -25.69 -0.94 -35.29
CA GLU A 225 -24.96 0.18 -34.72
C GLU A 225 -23.97 -0.31 -33.66
N GLU A 226 -22.74 0.21 -33.72
CA GLU A 226 -21.71 -0.10 -32.73
C GLU A 226 -21.91 0.73 -31.45
N ARG A 227 -21.91 0.05 -30.31
CA ARG A 227 -22.07 0.60 -28.96
C ARG A 227 -20.88 0.22 -28.10
N PHE A 228 -20.48 1.12 -27.22
CA PHE A 228 -19.50 0.82 -26.19
C PHE A 228 -20.20 0.33 -24.92
N ALA A 229 -19.67 -0.71 -24.31
CA ALA A 229 -20.04 -1.13 -22.98
C ALA A 229 -18.80 -1.42 -22.14
N ARG A 230 -18.89 -1.12 -20.86
CA ARG A 230 -17.87 -1.44 -19.87
C ARG A 230 -18.34 -2.58 -19.00
N VAL A 231 -17.46 -3.56 -18.78
CA VAL A 231 -17.65 -4.61 -17.78
C VAL A 231 -16.54 -4.53 -16.74
N LYS A 232 -16.88 -4.36 -15.46
CA LYS A 232 -15.89 -4.40 -14.36
C LYS A 232 -15.49 -5.84 -14.10
N VAL A 233 -14.20 -6.10 -13.92
CA VAL A 233 -13.73 -7.36 -13.33
C VAL A 233 -13.82 -7.21 -11.80
N PRO A 234 -14.72 -7.93 -11.11
CA PRO A 234 -14.99 -7.65 -9.68
C PRO A 234 -13.89 -8.20 -8.76
N ASP A 235 -13.35 -7.35 -7.88
CA ASP A 235 -12.32 -7.74 -6.90
C ASP A 235 -12.84 -8.72 -5.83
N SER A 236 -14.16 -8.79 -5.65
CA SER A 236 -14.82 -9.73 -4.74
C SER A 236 -14.72 -11.19 -5.19
N LEU A 237 -14.40 -11.41 -6.47
CA LEU A 237 -14.27 -12.73 -7.07
C LEU A 237 -12.80 -13.20 -7.09
N PRO A 238 -12.54 -14.52 -7.09
CA PRO A 238 -11.21 -15.05 -7.34
C PRO A 238 -10.70 -14.62 -8.72
N GLN A 239 -9.60 -13.87 -8.75
CA GLN A 239 -9.03 -13.37 -10.01
C GLN A 239 -8.32 -14.46 -10.83
N LEU A 240 -7.86 -15.52 -10.17
CA LEU A 240 -7.27 -16.70 -10.79
C LEU A 240 -8.13 -17.91 -10.41
N ILE A 241 -8.61 -18.65 -11.40
CA ILE A 241 -9.58 -19.73 -11.22
C ILE A 241 -8.95 -21.04 -11.66
N ARG A 242 -9.03 -22.07 -10.82
CA ARG A 242 -8.58 -23.42 -11.17
C ARG A 242 -9.59 -24.10 -12.06
N VAL A 243 -9.20 -24.48 -13.27
CA VAL A 243 -10.09 -25.05 -14.28
C VAL A 243 -10.67 -26.40 -13.85
N ASP A 244 -9.83 -27.26 -13.26
CA ASP A 244 -10.25 -28.60 -12.85
C ASP A 244 -11.12 -28.63 -11.59
N ASP A 245 -11.17 -27.54 -10.83
CA ASP A 245 -12.00 -27.42 -9.62
C ASP A 245 -12.27 -25.94 -9.27
N PRO A 246 -13.12 -25.26 -10.06
CA PRO A 246 -13.28 -23.81 -9.96
C PRO A 246 -13.81 -23.31 -8.60
N ALA A 247 -14.54 -24.16 -7.89
CA ALA A 247 -15.10 -23.85 -6.56
C ALA A 247 -14.08 -24.05 -5.41
N SER A 248 -12.88 -24.56 -5.69
CA SER A 248 -11.84 -24.72 -4.66
C SER A 248 -10.99 -23.45 -4.51
N PRO A 249 -10.79 -22.93 -3.28
CA PRO A 249 -9.75 -21.97 -2.97
C PRO A 249 -8.38 -22.45 -3.47
N LEU A 250 -7.61 -21.49 -3.96
CA LEU A 250 -6.25 -21.67 -4.47
C LEU A 250 -5.25 -22.16 -3.41
N SER A 251 -5.55 -21.89 -2.13
CA SER A 251 -4.70 -22.18 -0.97
C SER A 251 -5.09 -23.47 -0.22
N ARG A 252 -6.05 -24.26 -0.73
CA ARG A 252 -6.38 -25.55 -0.10
C ARG A 252 -5.21 -26.53 -0.26
N ARG A 253 -4.82 -27.16 0.86
CA ARG A 253 -3.85 -28.26 0.89
C ARG A 253 -4.35 -29.47 0.13
N ASN A 254 -3.92 -29.59 -1.13
CA ASN A 254 -4.07 -30.82 -1.87
C ASN A 254 -2.81 -31.67 -1.63
N PHE A 255 -2.93 -32.70 -0.79
CA PHE A 255 -1.85 -33.64 -0.47
C PHE A 255 -1.33 -34.47 -1.66
N GLN A 256 -1.87 -34.28 -2.88
CA GLN A 256 -1.34 -34.85 -4.11
C GLN A 256 -0.63 -33.76 -4.92
N VAL A 257 0.66 -33.58 -4.63
CA VAL A 257 1.61 -32.67 -5.32
C VAL A 257 1.89 -33.11 -6.77
N THR A 258 1.24 -34.17 -7.26
CA THR A 258 1.61 -34.87 -8.50
C THR A 258 0.75 -34.53 -9.73
N ARG A 259 -0.19 -33.58 -9.65
CA ARG A 259 -1.00 -33.17 -10.80
C ARG A 259 -0.65 -31.76 -11.25
N THR A 260 -0.42 -31.60 -12.55
CA THR A 260 -0.46 -30.32 -13.25
C THR A 260 -1.75 -29.59 -12.85
N GLN A 261 -1.62 -28.32 -12.47
CA GLN A 261 -2.72 -27.47 -12.10
C GLN A 261 -2.97 -26.47 -13.23
N THR A 262 -4.16 -26.52 -13.82
CA THR A 262 -4.56 -25.60 -14.88
C THR A 262 -5.42 -24.48 -14.32
N PHE A 263 -5.09 -23.25 -14.68
CA PHE A 263 -5.75 -22.03 -14.26
C PHE A 263 -6.14 -21.16 -15.46
N ILE A 264 -7.15 -20.31 -15.25
CA ILE A 264 -7.56 -19.24 -16.17
C ILE A 264 -7.77 -17.96 -15.36
N TRP A 265 -7.50 -16.81 -15.98
CA TRP A 265 -7.78 -15.52 -15.38
C TRP A 265 -9.27 -15.17 -15.48
N LEU A 266 -9.78 -14.46 -14.46
CA LEU A 266 -11.19 -14.10 -14.39
C LEU A 266 -11.62 -13.21 -15.57
N ASP A 267 -10.81 -12.22 -15.96
CA ASP A 267 -11.10 -11.34 -17.09
C ASP A 267 -11.10 -12.08 -18.44
N ASP A 268 -10.20 -13.06 -18.64
CA ASP A 268 -10.23 -13.94 -19.82
C ASP A 268 -11.52 -14.76 -19.86
N LEU A 269 -11.95 -15.27 -18.70
CA LEU A 269 -13.19 -16.04 -18.58
C LEU A 269 -14.44 -15.17 -18.81
N ILE A 270 -14.44 -13.93 -18.31
CA ILE A 270 -15.51 -12.95 -18.57
C ILE A 270 -15.55 -12.61 -20.06
N SER A 271 -14.40 -12.29 -20.66
CA SER A 271 -14.27 -11.95 -22.08
C SER A 271 -14.81 -13.07 -22.98
N ALA A 272 -14.51 -14.33 -22.64
CA ALA A 272 -15.01 -15.50 -23.36
C ALA A 272 -16.52 -15.74 -23.28
N HIS A 273 -17.21 -15.09 -22.33
CA HIS A 273 -18.64 -15.30 -22.06
C HIS A 273 -19.45 -13.99 -22.06
N LEU A 274 -18.99 -12.98 -22.80
CA LEU A 274 -19.70 -11.72 -22.94
C LEU A 274 -21.07 -11.89 -23.62
N ASP A 275 -21.27 -12.96 -24.38
CA ASP A 275 -22.56 -13.31 -24.99
C ASP A 275 -23.70 -13.45 -23.97
N PHE A 276 -23.39 -13.90 -22.76
CA PHE A 276 -24.37 -13.96 -21.67
C PHE A 276 -24.79 -12.57 -21.16
N LEU A 277 -23.88 -11.58 -21.23
CA LEU A 277 -24.13 -10.21 -20.75
C LEU A 277 -24.86 -9.35 -21.79
N PHE A 278 -24.72 -9.67 -23.08
CA PHE A 278 -25.28 -8.90 -24.18
C PHE A 278 -26.15 -9.78 -25.10
N PRO A 279 -27.27 -10.33 -24.58
CA PRO A 279 -28.11 -11.24 -25.35
C PRO A 279 -28.72 -10.53 -26.58
N GLY A 280 -28.58 -11.17 -27.74
CA GLY A 280 -29.06 -10.62 -29.01
C GLY A 280 -28.18 -9.53 -29.62
N MET A 281 -27.00 -9.26 -29.06
CA MET A 281 -26.02 -8.35 -29.65
C MET A 281 -24.80 -9.15 -30.12
N GLU A 282 -24.12 -8.64 -31.14
CA GLU A 282 -22.85 -9.22 -31.61
C GLU A 282 -21.70 -8.63 -30.80
N ILE A 283 -20.88 -9.48 -30.18
CA ILE A 283 -19.62 -9.04 -29.55
C ILE A 283 -18.58 -8.86 -30.66
N VAL A 284 -18.19 -7.61 -30.92
CA VAL A 284 -17.16 -7.30 -31.94
C VAL A 284 -15.77 -7.58 -31.37
N GLU A 285 -15.50 -7.02 -30.19
CA GLU A 285 -14.20 -7.15 -29.52
C GLU A 285 -14.28 -6.76 -28.04
N SER A 286 -13.27 -7.20 -27.28
CA SER A 286 -13.12 -6.86 -25.87
C SER A 286 -11.66 -6.62 -25.52
N HIS A 287 -11.37 -5.50 -24.87
CA HIS A 287 -10.02 -5.07 -24.53
C HIS A 287 -9.92 -4.72 -23.05
N PRO A 288 -8.97 -5.31 -22.30
CA PRO A 288 -8.78 -4.96 -20.90
C PRO A 288 -8.10 -3.59 -20.79
N PHE A 289 -8.50 -2.82 -19.77
CA PHE A 289 -7.86 -1.58 -19.39
C PHE A 289 -7.87 -1.42 -17.86
N HIS A 290 -6.85 -0.74 -17.34
CA HIS A 290 -6.68 -0.50 -15.92
C HIS A 290 -6.48 0.98 -15.64
N VAL A 291 -7.14 1.49 -14.59
CA VAL A 291 -7.15 2.91 -14.24
C VAL A 291 -6.57 3.11 -12.85
N THR A 292 -5.64 4.05 -12.74
CA THR A 292 -5.13 4.56 -11.46
C THR A 292 -5.57 6.01 -11.29
N ARG A 293 -6.06 6.36 -10.10
CA ARG A 293 -6.58 7.69 -9.74
C ARG A 293 -5.78 8.32 -8.60
N ASP A 294 -5.81 9.64 -8.51
CA ASP A 294 -5.26 10.37 -7.37
C ASP A 294 -5.90 9.90 -6.05
N ALA A 295 -5.07 9.64 -5.04
CA ALA A 295 -5.50 9.31 -3.68
C ALA A 295 -5.67 10.56 -2.78
N GLU A 296 -5.21 11.74 -3.20
CA GLU A 296 -5.07 12.91 -2.34
C GLU A 296 -6.23 13.92 -2.42
N MET A 297 -7.10 13.86 -3.44
CA MET A 297 -8.40 14.54 -3.40
C MET A 297 -9.27 14.09 -2.21
N GLU A 298 -8.92 12.97 -1.54
CA GLU A 298 -9.51 12.58 -0.26
C GLU A 298 -9.13 13.53 0.90
N ILE A 299 -8.13 14.42 0.76
CA ILE A 299 -7.47 15.13 1.89
C ILE A 299 -7.58 16.69 1.84
N GLN A 300 -8.11 17.31 0.79
CA GLN A 300 -8.02 18.78 0.63
C GLN A 300 -9.19 19.63 1.21
N GLU A 301 -10.37 19.09 1.50
CA GLU A 301 -11.50 19.83 2.12
C GLU A 301 -11.42 20.02 3.67
N TRP A 302 -10.27 19.81 4.30
CA TRP A 302 -10.15 19.54 5.75
C TRP A 302 -9.88 20.78 6.63
N GLU A 303 -10.10 21.98 6.10
CA GLU A 303 -9.74 23.24 6.78
C GLU A 303 -10.89 23.95 7.53
N ALA A 304 -12.07 23.32 7.69
CA ALA A 304 -13.17 23.95 8.42
C ALA A 304 -13.91 22.98 9.36
N GLY A 305 -13.62 23.07 10.67
CA GLY A 305 -14.57 22.71 11.75
C GLY A 305 -14.85 21.23 11.99
N ASP A 306 -14.75 20.83 13.27
CA ASP A 306 -15.08 19.51 13.85
C ASP A 306 -14.62 18.26 13.08
N LEU A 307 -13.37 17.84 13.36
CA LEU A 307 -12.62 16.80 12.64
C LEU A 307 -13.38 15.48 12.39
N LEU A 308 -14.36 15.10 13.22
CA LEU A 308 -15.10 13.85 13.03
C LEU A 308 -16.30 14.03 12.10
N GLU A 309 -17.06 15.11 12.28
CA GLU A 309 -18.28 15.40 11.52
C GLU A 309 -17.95 15.84 10.08
N THR A 310 -16.90 16.67 9.88
CA THR A 310 -16.40 16.99 8.52
C THR A 310 -15.78 15.79 7.81
N THR A 311 -15.18 14.84 8.53
CA THR A 311 -14.65 13.61 7.92
C THR A 311 -15.79 12.70 7.42
N GLU A 312 -16.94 12.67 8.10
CA GLU A 312 -18.09 11.86 7.67
C GLU A 312 -18.80 12.42 6.43
N GLU A 313 -18.97 13.74 6.37
CA GLU A 313 -19.61 14.40 5.23
C GLU A 313 -18.74 14.33 3.97
N SER A 314 -17.42 14.49 4.09
CA SER A 314 -16.47 14.37 2.97
C SER A 314 -16.30 12.92 2.46
N ILE A 315 -16.38 11.89 3.32
CA ILE A 315 -16.45 10.48 2.89
C ILE A 315 -17.70 10.23 2.02
N ARG A 316 -18.82 10.91 2.30
CA ARG A 316 -20.05 10.81 1.50
C ARG A 316 -20.01 11.67 0.24
N GLN A 317 -19.29 12.79 0.25
CA GLN A 317 -19.17 13.70 -0.90
C GLN A 317 -18.05 13.32 -1.88
N ARG A 318 -17.28 12.25 -1.63
CA ARG A 318 -16.19 11.70 -2.47
C ARG A 318 -16.45 11.83 -3.98
N ARG A 319 -16.09 12.99 -4.54
CA ARG A 319 -15.81 13.14 -5.96
C ARG A 319 -14.48 12.44 -6.17
N PHE A 320 -14.50 11.44 -7.04
CA PHE A 320 -13.39 10.56 -7.32
C PHE A 320 -12.16 11.35 -7.75
N GLY A 321 -10.98 10.97 -7.28
CA GLY A 321 -9.73 11.57 -7.73
C GLY A 321 -9.55 11.46 -9.24
N ASP A 322 -8.85 12.42 -9.83
CA ASP A 322 -8.58 12.46 -11.26
C ASP A 322 -7.81 11.22 -11.72
N VAL A 323 -8.00 10.83 -12.98
CA VAL A 323 -7.26 9.72 -13.56
C VAL A 323 -5.82 10.17 -13.82
N VAL A 324 -4.87 9.47 -13.21
CA VAL A 324 -3.43 9.79 -13.31
C VAL A 324 -2.67 8.79 -14.17
N ARG A 325 -3.27 7.64 -14.49
CA ARG A 325 -2.70 6.63 -15.37
C ARG A 325 -3.78 5.74 -15.98
N LEU A 326 -3.67 5.51 -17.29
CA LEU A 326 -4.42 4.51 -18.03
C LEU A 326 -3.45 3.47 -18.60
N GLU A 327 -3.60 2.22 -18.21
CA GLU A 327 -2.85 1.10 -18.81
C GLU A 327 -3.73 0.34 -19.79
N VAL A 328 -3.23 0.13 -21.00
CA VAL A 328 -3.91 -0.56 -22.11
C VAL A 328 -2.96 -1.48 -22.86
N ASN A 329 -3.52 -2.48 -23.54
CA ASN A 329 -2.74 -3.32 -24.44
C ASN A 329 -2.56 -2.65 -25.82
N PRO A 330 -1.44 -2.88 -26.53
CA PRO A 330 -1.21 -2.35 -27.88
C PRO A 330 -2.24 -2.75 -28.94
N GLY A 331 -3.04 -3.79 -28.69
CA GLY A 331 -4.10 -4.25 -29.60
C GLY A 331 -5.42 -3.48 -29.51
N ILE A 332 -5.54 -2.50 -28.60
CA ILE A 332 -6.76 -1.72 -28.45
C ILE A 332 -7.00 -0.83 -29.69
N PRO A 333 -8.20 -0.85 -30.29
CA PRO A 333 -8.53 0.02 -31.42
C PRO A 333 -8.52 1.49 -31.02
N ASN A 334 -8.08 2.35 -31.95
CA ASN A 334 -8.04 3.80 -31.74
C ASN A 334 -9.40 4.36 -31.32
N ARG A 335 -10.51 3.89 -31.92
CA ARG A 335 -11.87 4.32 -31.56
C ARG A 335 -12.20 4.03 -30.09
N VAL A 336 -11.83 2.86 -29.59
CA VAL A 336 -12.06 2.49 -28.18
C VAL A 336 -11.18 3.33 -27.27
N LEU A 337 -9.91 3.54 -27.66
CA LEU A 337 -8.99 4.38 -26.92
C LEU A 337 -9.46 5.84 -26.85
N GLU A 338 -9.95 6.41 -27.95
CA GLU A 338 -10.51 7.77 -28.01
C GLU A 338 -11.67 7.93 -27.01
N ILE A 339 -12.61 6.97 -26.98
CA ILE A 339 -13.71 6.96 -25.99
C ILE A 339 -13.15 6.98 -24.57
N LEU A 340 -12.15 6.14 -24.26
CA LEU A 340 -11.53 6.11 -22.94
C LEU A 340 -10.80 7.41 -22.62
N VAL A 341 -10.05 7.97 -23.58
CA VAL A 341 -9.25 9.19 -23.41
C VAL A 341 -10.15 10.40 -23.13
N GLU A 342 -11.19 10.58 -23.93
CA GLU A 342 -12.14 11.68 -23.80
C GLU A 342 -12.91 11.60 -22.48
N ASN A 343 -13.47 10.43 -22.15
CA ASN A 343 -14.35 10.30 -20.98
C ASN A 343 -13.60 10.14 -19.65
N LEU A 344 -12.33 9.72 -19.67
CA LEU A 344 -11.46 9.71 -18.48
C LEU A 344 -10.67 11.01 -18.31
N GLU A 345 -10.79 11.94 -19.25
CA GLU A 345 -10.08 13.23 -19.27
C GLU A 345 -8.56 13.06 -19.08
N ILE A 346 -8.00 12.01 -19.70
CA ILE A 346 -6.59 11.65 -19.53
C ILE A 346 -5.75 12.16 -20.70
N GLU A 347 -4.57 12.70 -20.40
CA GLU A 347 -3.64 13.13 -21.44
C GLU A 347 -2.97 11.93 -22.13
N PRO A 348 -2.63 12.01 -23.43
CA PRO A 348 -1.85 10.97 -24.13
C PRO A 348 -0.55 10.60 -23.43
N ALA A 349 -0.02 11.56 -22.69
CA ALA A 349 1.11 11.48 -21.81
C ALA A 349 1.01 10.41 -20.70
N ASP A 350 -0.20 10.15 -20.22
CA ASP A 350 -0.46 9.28 -19.07
C ASP A 350 -1.04 7.91 -19.48
N ILE A 351 -0.98 7.62 -20.79
CA ILE A 351 -1.33 6.32 -21.36
C ILE A 351 -0.08 5.45 -21.40
N TYR A 352 -0.14 4.30 -20.73
CA TYR A 352 0.95 3.33 -20.65
C TYR A 352 0.57 2.08 -21.44
N TRP A 353 1.35 1.81 -22.48
CA TRP A 353 1.18 0.65 -23.34
C TRP A 353 1.90 -0.55 -22.74
N VAL A 354 1.12 -1.60 -22.42
CA VAL A 354 1.64 -2.78 -21.75
C VAL A 354 1.49 -4.01 -22.64
N GLU A 355 2.61 -4.64 -22.97
CA GLU A 355 2.62 -5.93 -23.66
C GLU A 355 2.43 -7.08 -22.66
N GLY A 356 1.17 -7.50 -22.45
CA GLY A 356 0.83 -8.63 -21.61
C GLY A 356 -0.34 -8.33 -20.66
N ARG A 357 -0.43 -9.09 -19.57
CA ARG A 357 -1.55 -9.01 -18.63
C ARG A 357 -1.53 -7.71 -17.82
N LEU A 358 -2.72 -7.14 -17.58
CA LEU A 358 -2.94 -5.91 -16.84
C LEU A 358 -3.71 -6.13 -15.53
N PRO A 359 -3.41 -5.37 -14.47
CA PRO A 359 -2.10 -4.77 -14.16
C PRO A 359 -1.09 -5.84 -13.68
N LEU A 360 0.19 -5.49 -13.62
CA LEU A 360 1.24 -6.39 -13.10
C LEU A 360 0.98 -6.82 -11.63
N SER A 361 0.29 -5.98 -10.85
CA SER A 361 -0.10 -6.28 -9.47
C SER A 361 -1.08 -7.45 -9.33
N MET A 362 -1.68 -7.93 -10.42
CA MET A 362 -2.52 -9.14 -10.45
C MET A 362 -1.74 -10.43 -10.23
N LEU A 363 -0.42 -10.42 -10.46
CA LEU A 363 0.43 -11.60 -10.27
C LEU A 363 0.43 -12.12 -8.81
N LYS A 364 0.03 -11.30 -7.83
CA LYS A 364 -0.21 -11.74 -6.43
C LYS A 364 -1.13 -12.95 -6.34
N HIS A 365 -2.07 -13.11 -7.27
CA HIS A 365 -3.00 -14.24 -7.29
C HIS A 365 -2.34 -15.58 -7.66
N ILE A 366 -1.19 -15.55 -8.33
CA ILE A 366 -0.34 -16.75 -8.53
C ILE A 366 0.45 -17.06 -7.25
N CYS A 367 0.82 -16.03 -6.48
CA CYS A 367 1.68 -16.20 -5.29
C CYS A 367 0.98 -16.94 -4.13
N VAL A 368 -0.35 -17.00 -4.15
CA VAL A 368 -1.17 -17.68 -3.14
C VAL A 368 -1.35 -19.17 -3.41
N LEU A 369 -0.94 -19.68 -4.58
CA LEU A 369 -1.04 -21.10 -4.92
C LEU A 369 -0.38 -21.99 -3.87
N ASP A 370 -1.00 -23.11 -3.51
CA ASP A 370 -0.42 -24.07 -2.56
C ASP A 370 0.69 -24.92 -3.18
N ARG A 371 1.88 -24.32 -3.32
CA ARG A 371 3.10 -24.91 -3.86
C ARG A 371 4.29 -24.61 -2.94
N PRO A 372 4.41 -25.29 -1.80
CA PRO A 372 5.50 -25.04 -0.84
C PRO A 372 6.89 -25.30 -1.44
N ASP A 373 6.98 -26.18 -2.43
CA ASP A 373 8.18 -26.46 -3.22
C ASP A 373 8.64 -25.28 -4.09
N LEU A 374 7.75 -24.31 -4.35
CA LEU A 374 8.04 -23.10 -5.14
C LEU A 374 8.10 -21.82 -4.27
N LYS A 375 8.08 -21.94 -2.94
CA LYS A 375 8.07 -20.82 -1.99
C LYS A 375 9.25 -20.89 -1.04
N TYR A 376 9.51 -19.79 -0.32
CA TYR A 376 10.43 -19.88 0.82
C TYR A 376 9.92 -20.90 1.85
N PRO A 377 10.84 -21.57 2.57
CA PRO A 377 10.46 -22.34 3.75
C PRO A 377 9.64 -21.48 4.70
N SER A 378 8.58 -22.05 5.26
CA SER A 378 7.77 -21.34 6.25
C SER A 378 8.65 -20.95 7.44
N PHE A 379 8.73 -19.65 7.70
CA PHE A 379 9.42 -19.11 8.86
C PHE A 379 8.43 -18.98 10.01
N LEU A 380 8.70 -19.66 11.13
CA LEU A 380 7.96 -19.51 12.37
C LEU A 380 8.73 -18.57 13.30
N PRO A 381 8.22 -17.37 13.59
CA PRO A 381 8.88 -16.44 14.50
C PRO A 381 9.04 -17.05 15.90
N ALA A 382 10.22 -16.89 16.49
CA ALA A 382 10.50 -17.39 17.82
C ALA A 382 9.82 -16.51 18.89
N ILE A 383 9.47 -17.10 20.03
CA ILE A 383 9.15 -16.30 21.22
C ILE A 383 10.42 -16.29 22.08
N PRO A 384 10.98 -15.10 22.42
CA PRO A 384 12.11 -15.03 23.32
C PRO A 384 11.82 -15.80 24.61
N ALA A 385 12.76 -16.62 25.09
CA ALA A 385 12.53 -17.50 26.23
C ALA A 385 12.01 -16.76 27.48
N ALA A 386 12.47 -15.52 27.66
CA ALA A 386 12.04 -14.61 28.73
C ALA A 386 10.55 -14.23 28.69
N LEU A 387 9.90 -14.34 27.54
CA LEU A 387 8.51 -13.92 27.29
C LEU A 387 7.62 -15.12 26.93
N ASN A 388 8.15 -16.35 27.05
CA ASN A 388 7.41 -17.55 26.72
C ASN A 388 6.33 -17.79 27.79
N PRO A 389 5.03 -17.81 27.44
CA PRO A 389 3.97 -18.07 28.43
C PRO A 389 4.07 -19.45 29.10
N ASP A 390 4.76 -20.41 28.47
CA ASP A 390 4.96 -21.76 29.00
C ASP A 390 6.22 -21.88 29.88
N SER A 391 7.06 -20.85 29.98
CA SER A 391 8.13 -20.88 30.99
C SER A 391 7.49 -20.83 32.37
N GLN A 392 7.89 -21.73 33.27
CA GLN A 392 7.44 -21.75 34.68
C GLN A 392 7.85 -20.49 35.47
N GLU A 393 8.45 -19.52 34.80
CA GLU A 393 8.97 -18.28 35.35
C GLU A 393 8.02 -17.11 34.99
N GLU A 394 7.31 -16.65 36.02
CA GLU A 394 6.91 -15.26 36.29
C GLU A 394 5.99 -14.52 35.29
N ASP A 395 5.20 -13.57 35.81
CA ASP A 395 4.37 -12.70 34.98
C ASP A 395 5.25 -11.78 34.10
N LEU A 396 4.74 -11.35 32.95
CA LEU A 396 5.51 -10.56 31.99
C LEU A 396 5.99 -9.22 32.60
N PHE A 397 5.26 -8.68 33.58
CA PHE A 397 5.68 -7.49 34.32
C PHE A 397 6.92 -7.72 35.20
N SER A 398 7.04 -8.89 35.81
CA SER A 398 8.20 -9.27 36.64
C SER A 398 9.46 -9.36 35.78
N VAL A 399 9.33 -9.90 34.56
CA VAL A 399 10.41 -9.92 33.57
C VAL A 399 10.83 -8.50 33.19
N LEU A 400 9.87 -7.65 32.80
CA LEU A 400 10.12 -6.25 32.41
C LEU A 400 10.67 -5.40 33.56
N LYS A 401 10.35 -5.72 34.81
CA LYS A 401 10.90 -5.04 35.99
C LYS A 401 12.36 -5.36 36.22
N ARG A 402 12.80 -6.57 35.88
CA ARG A 402 14.19 -7.02 36.07
C ARG A 402 15.12 -6.51 34.98
N ARG A 403 14.62 -6.41 33.74
CA ARG A 403 15.42 -6.03 32.58
C ARG A 403 14.55 -5.46 31.46
N ASP A 404 15.19 -4.63 30.64
CA ASP A 404 14.67 -4.25 29.33
C ASP A 404 14.68 -5.48 28.40
N VAL A 405 13.67 -5.56 27.52
CA VAL A 405 13.52 -6.65 26.56
C VAL A 405 13.42 -6.06 25.15
N LEU A 406 14.29 -6.51 24.26
CA LEU A 406 14.25 -6.20 22.84
C LEU A 406 13.59 -7.36 22.09
N VAL A 407 12.67 -7.04 21.18
CA VAL A 407 12.00 -7.98 20.28
C VAL A 407 12.27 -7.53 18.86
N HIS A 408 12.84 -8.39 18.02
CA HIS A 408 13.28 -8.07 16.66
C HIS A 408 12.38 -8.75 15.63
N HIS A 409 11.40 -8.02 15.12
CA HIS A 409 10.51 -8.50 14.06
C HIS A 409 11.19 -8.48 12.68
N PRO A 410 10.87 -9.44 11.78
CA PRO A 410 9.89 -10.52 11.93
C PRO A 410 10.43 -11.80 12.60
N TYR A 411 11.69 -11.81 13.06
CA TYR A 411 12.34 -13.00 13.64
C TYR A 411 11.70 -13.45 14.95
N ASP A 412 11.37 -12.48 15.80
CA ASP A 412 10.58 -12.70 17.00
C ASP A 412 9.09 -12.48 16.72
N SER A 413 8.27 -13.29 17.37
CA SER A 413 6.81 -13.20 17.31
C SER A 413 6.32 -11.86 17.86
N PHE A 414 5.26 -11.32 17.24
CA PHE A 414 4.53 -10.16 17.78
C PHE A 414 3.61 -10.54 18.94
N GLN A 415 3.39 -11.83 19.19
CA GLN A 415 2.50 -12.33 20.24
C GLN A 415 2.81 -11.80 21.64
N PRO A 416 4.07 -11.64 22.09
CA PRO A 416 4.36 -11.05 23.40
C PRO A 416 3.84 -9.62 23.58
N VAL A 417 3.77 -8.82 22.52
CA VAL A 417 3.18 -7.47 22.57
C VAL A 417 1.67 -7.54 22.80
N VAL A 418 0.99 -8.48 22.12
CA VAL A 418 -0.44 -8.76 22.35
C VAL A 418 -0.67 -9.29 23.76
N ASN A 419 0.20 -10.17 24.24
CA ASN A 419 0.14 -10.73 25.59
C ASN A 419 0.33 -9.62 26.65
N PHE A 420 1.26 -8.68 26.44
CA PHE A 420 1.45 -7.54 27.33
C PHE A 420 0.17 -6.72 27.51
N LEU A 421 -0.53 -6.41 26.42
CA LEU A 421 -1.79 -5.65 26.49
C LEU A 421 -2.91 -6.48 27.13
N THR A 422 -3.08 -7.74 26.73
CA THR A 422 -4.14 -8.60 27.27
C THR A 422 -3.92 -8.96 28.75
N GLN A 423 -2.68 -9.14 29.20
CA GLN A 423 -2.35 -9.28 30.63
C GLN A 423 -2.60 -7.98 31.39
N SER A 424 -2.29 -6.82 30.79
CA SER A 424 -2.56 -5.51 31.41
C SER A 424 -4.06 -5.29 31.69
N VAL A 425 -4.93 -5.77 30.79
CA VAL A 425 -6.38 -5.72 30.98
C VAL A 425 -6.83 -6.57 32.18
N ARG A 426 -6.17 -7.71 32.40
CA ARG A 426 -6.53 -8.69 33.45
C ARG A 426 -5.93 -8.37 34.82
N ASP A 427 -4.74 -7.78 34.88
CA ASP A 427 -4.03 -7.51 36.14
C ASP A 427 -4.79 -6.46 36.97
N PRO A 428 -5.25 -6.78 38.20
CA PRO A 428 -5.98 -5.84 39.05
C PRO A 428 -5.16 -4.59 39.42
N ASN A 429 -3.83 -4.68 39.43
CA ASN A 429 -2.94 -3.57 39.80
C ASN A 429 -2.71 -2.57 38.66
N VAL A 430 -3.03 -2.91 37.41
CA VAL A 430 -2.99 -1.95 36.31
C VAL A 430 -4.10 -0.92 36.49
N GLN A 431 -3.76 0.36 36.41
CA GLN A 431 -4.71 1.46 36.57
C GLN A 431 -5.02 2.15 35.25
N ALA A 432 -4.02 2.30 34.39
CA ALA A 432 -4.19 2.99 33.11
C ALA A 432 -3.39 2.38 31.98
N MET A 433 -3.90 2.53 30.76
CA MET A 433 -3.28 2.12 29.50
C MET A 433 -3.31 3.30 28.54
N LYS A 434 -2.16 3.65 27.96
CA LYS A 434 -2.06 4.69 26.92
C LYS A 434 -1.38 4.12 25.70
N ILE A 435 -1.93 4.33 24.50
CA ILE A 435 -1.37 3.74 23.28
C ILE A 435 -1.59 4.65 22.05
N THR A 436 -0.63 4.64 21.13
CA THR A 436 -0.80 5.24 19.80
C THR A 436 -1.21 4.19 18.78
N LEU A 437 -2.24 4.46 17.99
CA LEU A 437 -2.73 3.62 16.90
C LEU A 437 -2.59 4.39 15.58
N TYR A 438 -1.77 3.85 14.69
CA TYR A 438 -1.52 4.42 13.37
C TYR A 438 -2.40 3.76 12.30
N ARG A 439 -2.32 2.45 12.16
CA ARG A 439 -3.16 1.65 11.26
C ARG A 439 -3.64 0.42 12.01
N VAL A 440 -4.94 0.15 11.95
CA VAL A 440 -5.51 -0.99 12.63
C VAL A 440 -6.32 -1.85 11.68
N GLY A 441 -5.92 -3.12 11.56
CA GLY A 441 -6.66 -4.08 10.76
C GLY A 441 -8.06 -4.36 11.32
N ASN A 442 -8.94 -4.86 10.45
CA ASN A 442 -10.36 -5.10 10.76
C ASN A 442 -10.61 -6.12 11.91
N ASN A 443 -9.62 -6.94 12.26
CA ASN A 443 -9.69 -7.92 13.36
C ASN A 443 -8.43 -7.83 14.23
N SER A 444 -8.28 -6.74 14.97
CA SER A 444 -7.07 -6.46 15.76
C SER A 444 -7.21 -6.92 17.22
N PRO A 445 -6.42 -7.92 17.68
CA PRO A 445 -6.41 -8.33 19.09
C PRO A 445 -6.02 -7.19 20.05
N ILE A 446 -5.28 -6.19 19.55
CA ILE A 446 -4.94 -4.98 20.29
C ILE A 446 -6.20 -4.18 20.59
N VAL A 447 -7.05 -3.94 19.58
CA VAL A 447 -8.28 -3.16 19.77
C VAL A 447 -9.28 -3.90 20.64
N ASP A 448 -9.40 -5.21 20.46
CA ASP A 448 -10.22 -6.06 21.34
C ASP A 448 -9.79 -5.95 22.81
N ALA A 449 -8.47 -5.92 23.08
CA ALA A 449 -7.95 -5.73 24.42
C ALA A 449 -8.31 -4.35 24.98
N LEU A 450 -8.14 -3.30 24.18
CA LEU A 450 -8.44 -1.92 24.57
C LEU A 450 -9.94 -1.70 24.84
N LEU A 451 -10.82 -2.30 24.02
CA LEU A 451 -12.27 -2.23 24.21
C LEU A 451 -12.74 -2.87 25.52
N ARG A 452 -12.07 -3.94 25.98
CA ARG A 452 -12.42 -4.66 27.21
C ARG A 452 -11.82 -4.04 28.48
N ALA A 453 -10.81 -3.18 28.37
CA ALA A 453 -10.12 -2.66 29.54
C ALA A 453 -11.00 -1.75 30.43
N PRO A 454 -11.86 -0.86 29.88
CA PRO A 454 -12.78 -0.07 30.69
C PRO A 454 -13.74 -0.92 31.54
N GLU A 455 -14.23 -2.04 31.01
CA GLU A 455 -15.07 -3.00 31.76
C GLU A 455 -14.31 -3.62 32.96
N LYS A 456 -12.97 -3.64 32.91
CA LYS A 456 -12.09 -4.08 34.00
C LYS A 456 -11.62 -2.93 34.90
N GLY A 457 -12.25 -1.76 34.79
CA GLY A 457 -11.96 -0.58 35.59
C GLY A 457 -10.66 0.13 35.24
N LYS A 458 -10.12 -0.09 34.04
CA LYS A 458 -8.87 0.55 33.58
C LYS A 458 -9.18 1.89 32.91
N GLN A 459 -8.39 2.92 33.20
CA GLN A 459 -8.43 4.16 32.42
C GLN A 459 -7.67 3.96 31.10
N VAL A 460 -8.34 4.04 29.97
CA VAL A 460 -7.70 3.86 28.66
C VAL A 460 -7.69 5.17 27.90
N ALA A 461 -6.51 5.55 27.39
CA ALA A 461 -6.38 6.64 26.44
C ALA A 461 -5.72 6.15 25.15
N VAL A 462 -6.33 6.47 24.01
CA VAL A 462 -5.84 6.04 22.70
C VAL A 462 -5.66 7.26 21.81
N LEU A 463 -4.46 7.45 21.26
CA LEU A 463 -4.24 8.41 20.20
C LEU A 463 -4.41 7.71 18.86
N VAL A 464 -5.39 8.13 18.05
CA VAL A 464 -5.65 7.57 16.72
C VAL A 464 -5.21 8.57 15.65
N GLU A 465 -4.31 8.14 14.76
CA GLU A 465 -3.94 8.91 13.58
C GLU A 465 -4.97 8.65 12.47
N LEU A 466 -5.90 9.59 12.29
CA LEU A 466 -6.92 9.50 11.24
C LEU A 466 -6.34 9.74 9.84
N LYS A 467 -5.16 10.36 9.71
CA LYS A 467 -4.49 10.61 8.41
C LYS A 467 -3.59 9.46 7.96
N ALA A 468 -3.77 8.27 8.52
CA ALA A 468 -3.05 7.09 8.09
C ALA A 468 -3.62 6.60 6.76
N ARG A 469 -2.80 6.71 5.71
CA ARG A 469 -3.19 6.43 4.32
C ARG A 469 -3.82 5.05 4.17
N PHE A 470 -4.93 4.94 3.45
CA PHE A 470 -5.62 3.69 3.07
C PHE A 470 -6.32 2.92 4.20
N ASP A 471 -6.30 3.41 5.44
CA ASP A 471 -6.93 2.77 6.60
C ASP A 471 -7.91 3.70 7.33
N GLU A 472 -8.24 4.85 6.73
CA GLU A 472 -8.98 5.95 7.37
C GLU A 472 -10.37 5.48 7.84
N LYS A 473 -11.10 4.78 6.97
CA LYS A 473 -12.45 4.27 7.30
C LYS A 473 -12.42 3.31 8.50
N SER A 474 -11.50 2.36 8.51
CA SER A 474 -11.33 1.40 9.61
C SER A 474 -10.96 2.12 10.91
N ASN A 475 -10.03 3.07 10.85
CA ASN A 475 -9.60 3.85 12.00
C ASN A 475 -10.75 4.67 12.62
N ILE A 476 -11.64 5.25 11.80
CA ILE A 476 -12.83 5.99 12.27
C ILE A 476 -13.84 5.05 12.94
N GLU A 477 -14.13 3.90 12.32
CA GLU A 477 -15.04 2.90 12.89
C GLU A 477 -14.54 2.41 14.24
N TRP A 478 -13.23 2.13 14.35
CA TRP A 478 -12.60 1.71 15.59
C TRP A 478 -12.58 2.80 16.66
N ALA A 479 -12.30 4.06 16.29
CA ALA A 479 -12.36 5.19 17.20
C ALA A 479 -13.75 5.30 17.86
N LYS A 480 -14.82 5.27 17.04
CA LYS A 480 -16.21 5.29 17.53
C LYS A 480 -16.55 4.10 18.41
N ALA A 481 -16.01 2.92 18.09
CA ALA A 481 -16.23 1.72 18.91
C ALA A 481 -15.56 1.86 20.29
N MET A 482 -14.34 2.39 20.32
CA MET A 482 -13.58 2.63 21.54
C MET A 482 -14.23 3.69 22.45
N GLU A 483 -14.67 4.82 21.88
CA GLU A 483 -15.38 5.86 22.65
C GLU A 483 -16.66 5.32 23.30
N ARG A 484 -17.44 4.51 22.57
CA ARG A 484 -18.65 3.87 23.10
C ARG A 484 -18.39 2.94 24.28
N GLN A 485 -17.17 2.39 24.39
CA GLN A 485 -16.75 1.56 25.51
C GLN A 485 -16.06 2.35 26.64
N GLY A 486 -16.04 3.69 26.57
CA GLY A 486 -15.46 4.54 27.61
C GLY A 486 -13.94 4.72 27.51
N VAL A 487 -13.34 4.39 26.36
CA VAL A 487 -11.95 4.72 26.05
C VAL A 487 -11.85 6.20 25.70
N HIS A 488 -10.88 6.92 26.28
CA HIS A 488 -10.60 8.31 25.92
C HIS A 488 -9.80 8.37 24.61
N VAL A 489 -10.50 8.53 23.50
CA VAL A 489 -9.89 8.65 22.17
C VAL A 489 -9.45 10.10 21.93
N VAL A 490 -8.22 10.27 21.43
CA VAL A 490 -7.66 11.54 21.03
C VAL A 490 -7.25 11.45 19.57
N TYR A 491 -7.73 12.38 18.76
CA TYR A 491 -7.31 12.50 17.37
C TYR A 491 -6.03 13.33 17.28
N GLY A 492 -5.18 13.05 16.28
CA GLY A 492 -3.94 13.80 16.06
C GLY A 492 -4.13 15.32 16.04
N LEU A 493 -3.09 16.08 16.41
CA LEU A 493 -3.12 17.54 16.40
C LEU A 493 -3.16 18.08 14.97
N LEU A 494 -3.87 19.19 14.76
CA LEU A 494 -3.91 19.85 13.46
C LEU A 494 -2.50 20.23 13.01
N GLY A 495 -2.15 19.90 11.76
CA GLY A 495 -0.81 20.17 11.20
C GLY A 495 0.31 19.21 11.64
N LEU A 496 0.07 18.29 12.60
CA LEU A 496 1.07 17.34 13.07
C LEU A 496 0.63 15.90 12.84
N LYS A 497 1.55 15.06 12.35
CA LYS A 497 1.33 13.61 12.21
C LYS A 497 2.03 12.85 13.32
N VAL A 498 1.32 11.97 14.01
CA VAL A 498 1.91 11.14 15.07
C VAL A 498 2.36 9.81 14.48
N HIS A 499 3.65 9.70 14.19
CA HIS A 499 4.24 8.47 13.66
C HIS A 499 4.86 7.57 14.74
N ALA A 500 4.92 7.99 16.00
CA ALA A 500 5.46 7.19 17.10
C ALA A 500 4.53 6.02 17.43
N LYS A 501 5.09 4.82 17.65
CA LYS A 501 4.35 3.60 18.06
C LYS A 501 4.73 3.31 19.51
N ILE A 502 3.91 3.77 20.44
CA ILE A 502 4.19 3.75 21.87
C ILE A 502 3.00 3.16 22.61
N SER A 503 3.28 2.28 23.56
CA SER A 503 2.32 1.84 24.56
C SER A 503 2.90 2.08 25.96
N LEU A 504 2.09 2.61 26.86
CA LEU A 504 2.42 2.89 28.24
C LEU A 504 1.37 2.26 29.14
N ILE A 505 1.81 1.39 30.05
CA ILE A 505 0.97 0.77 31.07
C ILE A 505 1.37 1.33 32.43
N VAL A 506 0.38 1.84 33.17
CA VAL A 506 0.55 2.34 34.53
C VAL A 506 0.01 1.28 35.49
N ARG A 507 0.92 0.68 36.24
CA ARG A 507 0.64 -0.40 37.20
C ARG A 507 1.07 0.03 38.59
N LYS A 508 0.23 -0.24 39.59
CA LYS A 508 0.55 -0.06 41.01
C LYS A 508 1.48 -1.16 41.48
N GLU A 509 2.59 -0.81 42.12
CA GLU A 509 3.54 -1.76 42.71
C GLU A 509 3.84 -1.40 44.18
N GLY A 510 3.29 -2.21 45.10
CA GLY A 510 3.34 -1.91 46.53
C GLY A 510 2.55 -0.65 46.86
N ASP A 511 3.20 0.33 47.50
CA ASP A 511 2.61 1.64 47.83
C ASP A 511 2.72 2.68 46.69
N ARG A 512 3.26 2.31 45.53
CA ARG A 512 3.56 3.24 44.43
C ARG A 512 2.76 3.00 43.17
#